data_AF-A0A9W9CQK0-F1
#
_entry.id   AF-A0A9W9CQK0-F1
#
_cell.length_a   1.000
_cell.length_b   1.000
_cell.length_c   1.000
_cell.angle_alpha   90.00
_cell.angle_beta   90.00
_cell.angle_gamma   90.00
#
_symmetry.space_group_name_H-M   'P 1'
#
loop_
_entity.id
_entity.type
_entity.pdbx_description
1 polymer ?
#
loop_
_entity_poly.entity_id
_entity_poly.type
_entity_poly.pdbx_seq_one_letter_code
_entity_poly.pdbx_strand_id
1 'polypeptide(L)'
;MATLRAVCRAPLRQLSARSSLSIATNHARILPQQWRGYATTLEAQQKVLSQDLEQADPTVYQIIEREKNRQKHFINLIPSENFTSQAVLDALGSVMQNKYSEGYPGARYYGGNEFIDEAERLCQERALKAFGLSSSEWGVNVQPLSGSPANLYAYSAVLNTHDRILSLDLPHGGHLSHGYQTPTKKISAVSKYYETLPYRLDEKTGLIDYEKMAELAHLYRPKVIVAGTSAYSRLIEYERMRKLADEVGAYLLSDMAHISGLVAAGVIPSPFPYSDIVTTTTHKSLRGPRGAMIFYRKGTRKVDKKGNEEKYDLEGPINASVFPGHQGGPHNHTITALAVALQQAQSKEFKEYQQQVLDNAKALAQRLGDTKENGGLGYNIVSGGTDNHLVLVDLKDRGVDGARVERILELVGVASNKNTVPGDKSAMKPGGLRIGTPAMTTRGFQTEDFKRVADVVHRAVGITQKLDKEAKKKAEENNRKNPGSVAAFKEYVGEGEDITDIVQLRKEVEDWVSTFALPWDKAQ
;
A
#
# COMPACT_ATOMS: atom_id res chain seq x y z
N MET A 1 -34.26 26.17 43.66
CA MET A 1 -34.16 27.35 44.56
C MET A 1 -32.86 28.06 44.16
N ALA A 2 -32.91 29.05 43.26
CA ALA A 2 -33.27 30.46 43.51
C ALA A 2 -32.22 31.08 44.47
N THR A 3 -31.43 32.09 44.12
CA THR A 3 -31.79 33.43 43.60
C THR A 3 -30.49 34.18 43.18
N LEU A 4 -30.37 34.75 41.97
CA LEU A 4 -30.81 36.08 41.47
C LEU A 4 -29.83 37.25 41.79
N ARG A 5 -29.20 37.84 40.75
CA ARG A 5 -29.42 39.21 40.18
C ARG A 5 -28.51 40.29 40.81
N ALA A 6 -28.10 41.41 40.20
CA ALA A 6 -28.35 42.11 38.93
C ALA A 6 -27.41 43.36 38.89
N VAL A 7 -26.78 43.71 37.76
CA VAL A 7 -27.09 44.84 36.84
C VAL A 7 -26.30 46.16 37.04
N CYS A 8 -25.60 46.51 35.96
CA CYS A 8 -25.33 47.80 35.29
C CYS A 8 -25.31 49.14 36.07
N ARG A 9 -24.32 49.98 35.76
CA ARG A 9 -24.44 51.17 34.86
C ARG A 9 -23.15 52.01 34.83
N ALA A 10 -22.81 52.50 33.64
CA ALA A 10 -21.78 53.51 33.39
C ALA A 10 -22.27 54.94 33.73
N PRO A 11 -21.35 55.93 33.74
CA PRO A 11 -21.66 57.21 33.11
C PRO A 11 -20.55 57.77 32.20
N LEU A 12 -20.95 58.77 31.42
CA LEU A 12 -20.31 59.41 30.28
C LEU A 12 -19.69 60.78 30.63
N ARG A 13 -18.67 61.16 29.83
CA ARG A 13 -18.34 62.49 29.24
C ARG A 13 -17.19 63.39 29.79
N GLN A 14 -16.37 63.81 28.79
CA GLN A 14 -15.77 65.14 28.50
C GLN A 14 -14.48 65.55 29.28
N LEU A 15 -13.41 66.18 28.74
CA LEU A 15 -13.20 67.10 27.59
C LEU A 15 -11.67 67.34 27.30
N SER A 16 -11.33 67.68 26.03
CA SER A 16 -10.22 68.55 25.54
C SER A 16 -8.74 68.04 25.60
N ALA A 17 -7.80 68.36 24.70
CA ALA A 17 -7.68 69.40 23.66
C ALA A 17 -6.69 69.04 22.51
N ARG A 18 -6.97 69.58 21.31
CA ARG A 18 -6.14 70.06 20.17
C ARG A 18 -4.68 69.57 19.94
N SER A 19 -4.39 69.16 18.71
CA SER A 19 -3.48 69.90 17.80
C SER A 19 -3.65 69.48 16.33
N SER A 20 -3.75 70.48 15.47
CA SER A 20 -3.97 70.49 14.02
C SER A 20 -2.73 70.11 13.20
N LEU A 21 -2.93 69.44 12.06
CA LEU A 21 -2.17 69.69 10.83
C LEU A 21 -2.98 69.19 9.62
N SER A 22 -3.16 70.08 8.65
CA SER A 22 -3.99 69.92 7.45
C SER A 22 -3.21 69.30 6.31
N ILE A 23 -3.78 68.37 5.55
CA ILE A 23 -3.38 68.12 4.16
C ILE A 23 -4.63 67.83 3.29
N ALA A 24 -4.86 68.78 2.37
CA ALA A 24 -5.45 68.69 1.04
C ALA A 24 -6.65 67.76 0.78
N THR A 25 -7.81 68.39 0.60
CA THR A 25 -8.99 67.89 -0.09
C THR A 25 -8.71 67.62 -1.57
N ASN A 26 -8.70 66.36 -1.99
CA ASN A 26 -8.94 65.97 -3.38
C ASN A 26 -10.35 65.37 -3.47
N HIS A 27 -11.31 66.18 -3.89
CA HIS A 27 -12.65 65.72 -4.26
C HIS A 27 -12.59 64.93 -5.56
N ALA A 28 -12.33 63.63 -5.48
CA ALA A 28 -12.70 62.71 -6.54
C ALA A 28 -14.24 62.54 -6.50
N ARG A 29 -14.91 63.07 -7.53
CA ARG A 29 -16.33 62.82 -7.80
C ARG A 29 -16.60 61.32 -7.70
N ILE A 30 -17.48 60.93 -6.78
CA ILE A 30 -18.13 59.62 -6.79
C ILE A 30 -19.00 59.59 -8.05
N LEU A 31 -18.46 59.07 -9.14
CA LEU A 31 -19.25 58.66 -10.29
C LEU A 31 -20.18 57.54 -9.80
N PRO A 32 -21.48 57.57 -10.13
CA PRO A 32 -22.39 56.50 -9.76
C PRO A 32 -21.81 55.21 -10.34
N GLN A 33 -21.50 54.28 -9.45
CA GLN A 33 -21.12 52.92 -9.80
C GLN A 33 -22.23 52.41 -10.70
N GLN A 34 -21.98 52.39 -12.01
CA GLN A 34 -22.77 51.62 -12.94
C GLN A 34 -22.80 50.22 -12.35
N TRP A 35 -23.97 49.79 -11.90
CA TRP A 35 -24.27 48.39 -11.68
C TRP A 35 -24.12 47.70 -13.03
N ARG A 36 -22.87 47.35 -13.37
CA ARG A 36 -22.56 46.45 -14.47
C ARG A 36 -23.12 45.11 -14.05
N GLY A 37 -24.11 44.67 -14.80
CA GLY A 37 -24.94 43.51 -14.49
C GLY A 37 -24.13 42.25 -14.20
N TYR A 38 -24.68 41.48 -13.25
CA TYR A 38 -24.31 40.11 -12.94
C TYR A 38 -24.60 39.16 -14.12
N ALA A 39 -23.88 39.34 -15.23
CA ALA A 39 -23.74 38.31 -16.26
C ALA A 39 -22.49 37.47 -15.97
N THR A 40 -22.51 36.73 -14.86
CA THR A 40 -21.50 35.70 -14.53
C THR A 40 -22.17 34.44 -13.99
N THR A 41 -23.27 34.00 -14.62
CA THR A 41 -24.27 33.16 -13.90
C THR A 41 -24.41 31.71 -14.36
N LEU A 42 -23.96 31.30 -15.55
CA LEU A 42 -23.90 29.88 -15.93
C LEU A 42 -22.75 29.57 -16.88
N GLU A 43 -22.55 30.38 -17.91
CA GLU A 43 -21.47 30.19 -18.90
C GLU A 43 -20.08 30.23 -18.25
N ALA A 44 -19.86 31.16 -17.32
CA ALA A 44 -18.60 31.25 -16.57
C ALA A 44 -18.36 30.01 -15.70
N GLN A 45 -19.41 29.49 -15.06
CA GLN A 45 -19.33 28.27 -14.26
C GLN A 45 -19.08 27.04 -15.16
N GLN A 46 -19.81 26.94 -16.28
CA GLN A 46 -19.62 25.87 -17.26
C GLN A 46 -18.20 25.88 -17.80
N LYS A 47 -17.67 27.06 -18.12
CA LYS A 47 -16.28 27.22 -18.55
C LYS A 47 -15.29 26.71 -17.51
N VAL A 48 -15.46 27.06 -16.23
CA VAL A 48 -14.59 26.56 -15.14
C VAL A 48 -14.69 25.04 -15.02
N LEU A 49 -15.89 24.47 -15.08
CA LEU A 49 -16.11 23.03 -14.91
C LEU A 49 -15.69 22.20 -16.13
N SER A 50 -15.60 22.79 -17.32
CA SER A 50 -15.28 22.09 -18.57
C SER A 50 -13.82 22.21 -19.01
N GLN A 51 -13.00 22.98 -18.29
CA GLN A 51 -11.58 23.11 -18.61
C GLN A 51 -10.85 21.80 -18.36
N ASP A 52 -9.88 21.49 -19.23
CA ASP A 52 -8.91 20.44 -18.94
C ASP A 52 -7.97 20.87 -17.79
N LEU A 53 -7.24 19.91 -17.22
CA LEU A 53 -6.38 20.17 -16.08
C LEU A 53 -5.24 21.14 -16.40
N GLU A 54 -4.69 21.10 -17.62
CA GLU A 54 -3.61 21.97 -18.05
C GLU A 54 -4.03 23.44 -18.03
N GLN A 55 -5.25 23.74 -18.48
CA GLN A 55 -5.81 25.10 -18.48
C GLN A 55 -6.34 25.51 -17.10
N ALA A 56 -7.00 24.60 -16.37
CA ALA A 56 -7.62 24.89 -15.10
C ALA A 56 -6.59 25.07 -13.96
N ASP A 57 -5.57 24.21 -13.93
CA ASP A 57 -4.48 24.24 -12.94
C ASP A 57 -3.15 23.78 -13.56
N PRO A 58 -2.43 24.69 -14.27
CA PRO A 58 -1.12 24.39 -14.84
C PRO A 58 -0.10 23.92 -13.80
N THR A 59 -0.26 24.29 -12.52
CA THR A 59 0.69 23.92 -11.47
C THR A 59 0.56 22.43 -11.15
N VAL A 60 -0.65 21.95 -10.95
CA VAL A 60 -0.92 20.51 -10.72
C VAL A 60 -0.57 19.70 -11.95
N TYR A 61 -0.88 20.19 -13.15
CA TYR A 61 -0.48 19.55 -14.40
C TYR A 61 1.04 19.32 -14.46
N GLN A 62 1.86 20.35 -14.18
CA GLN A 62 3.32 20.23 -14.18
C GLN A 62 3.87 19.33 -13.07
N ILE A 63 3.17 19.15 -11.95
CA ILE A 63 3.52 18.13 -10.94
C ILE A 63 3.33 16.72 -11.52
N ILE A 64 2.20 16.48 -12.20
CA ILE A 64 1.89 15.18 -12.81
C ILE A 64 2.89 14.85 -13.93
N GLU A 65 3.22 15.80 -14.79
CA GLU A 65 4.19 15.59 -15.88
C GLU A 65 5.60 15.26 -15.34
N ARG A 66 6.03 15.93 -14.25
CA ARG A 66 7.29 15.58 -13.58
C ARG A 66 7.26 14.18 -12.96
N GLU A 67 6.14 13.74 -12.40
CA GLU A 67 6.01 12.36 -11.89
C GLU A 67 6.00 11.32 -13.02
N LYS A 68 5.34 11.59 -14.15
CA LYS A 68 5.44 10.74 -15.35
C LYS A 68 6.88 10.63 -15.82
N ASN A 69 7.60 11.75 -15.88
CA ASN A 69 9.01 11.77 -16.25
C ASN A 69 9.87 10.96 -15.27
N ARG A 70 9.64 11.09 -13.95
CA ARG A 70 10.34 10.29 -12.94
C ARG A 70 10.08 8.80 -13.15
N GLN A 71 8.82 8.39 -13.35
CA GLN A 71 8.46 6.99 -13.58
C GLN A 71 9.06 6.41 -14.88
N LYS A 72 9.25 7.23 -15.91
CA LYS A 72 9.92 6.85 -17.16
C LYS A 72 11.40 6.52 -16.95
N HIS A 73 12.09 7.28 -16.10
CA HIS A 73 13.55 7.23 -15.97
C HIS A 73 14.04 6.49 -14.71
N PHE A 74 13.15 5.99 -13.86
CA PHE A 74 13.51 5.27 -12.63
C PHE A 74 13.22 3.77 -12.69
N ILE A 75 14.07 2.98 -12.04
CA ILE A 75 13.79 1.58 -11.69
C ILE A 75 12.95 1.57 -10.42
N ASN A 76 11.75 1.00 -10.49
CA ASN A 76 10.88 0.83 -9.32
C ASN A 76 10.96 -0.61 -8.78
N LEU A 77 11.67 -0.79 -7.67
CA LEU A 77 11.81 -2.08 -6.99
C LEU A 77 10.92 -2.19 -5.75
N ILE A 78 9.99 -1.26 -5.51
CA ILE A 78 9.07 -1.37 -4.36
C ILE A 78 8.04 -2.47 -4.67
N PRO A 79 8.01 -3.61 -3.95
CA PRO A 79 7.19 -4.78 -4.32
C PRO A 79 5.68 -4.56 -4.16
N SER A 80 5.27 -3.45 -3.56
CA SER A 80 3.87 -3.05 -3.40
C SER A 80 3.41 -2.02 -4.43
N GLU A 81 4.30 -1.54 -5.30
CA GLU A 81 3.97 -0.62 -6.37
C GLU A 81 3.82 -1.36 -7.70
N ASN A 82 3.04 -0.76 -8.58
CA ASN A 82 2.84 -1.21 -9.94
C ASN A 82 2.32 -0.05 -10.79
N PHE A 83 2.31 -0.23 -12.10
CA PHE A 83 1.71 0.70 -13.04
C PHE A 83 0.38 0.16 -13.50
N THR A 84 -0.72 0.88 -13.23
CA THR A 84 -2.04 0.48 -13.71
C THR A 84 -2.20 0.74 -15.21
N SER A 85 -3.20 0.14 -15.85
CA SER A 85 -3.49 0.36 -17.27
C SER A 85 -4.23 1.68 -17.53
N GLN A 86 -4.10 2.22 -18.75
CA GLN A 86 -4.82 3.42 -19.18
C GLN A 86 -6.35 3.27 -19.01
N ALA A 87 -6.92 2.11 -19.36
CA ALA A 87 -8.35 1.85 -19.20
C ALA A 87 -8.83 1.94 -17.74
N VAL A 88 -7.99 1.56 -16.77
CA VAL A 88 -8.30 1.73 -15.34
C VAL A 88 -8.23 3.21 -14.94
N LEU A 89 -7.27 3.97 -15.47
CA LEU A 89 -7.16 5.42 -15.26
C LEU A 89 -8.38 6.17 -15.85
N ASP A 90 -8.82 5.79 -17.04
CA ASP A 90 -9.99 6.36 -17.71
C ASP A 90 -11.26 6.18 -16.86
N ALA A 91 -11.45 4.98 -16.29
CA ALA A 91 -12.58 4.69 -15.40
C ALA A 91 -12.50 5.46 -14.07
N LEU A 92 -11.30 5.65 -13.51
CA LEU A 92 -11.10 6.45 -12.29
C LEU A 92 -11.50 7.92 -12.46
N GLY A 93 -11.24 8.50 -13.64
CA GLY A 93 -11.61 9.87 -13.97
C GLY A 93 -13.04 10.06 -14.49
N SER A 94 -13.88 9.02 -14.43
CA SER A 94 -15.23 9.05 -15.01
C SER A 94 -16.29 9.69 -14.10
N VAL A 95 -17.45 10.00 -14.70
CA VAL A 95 -18.62 10.56 -14.01
C VAL A 95 -19.22 9.65 -12.93
N MET A 96 -18.77 8.40 -12.83
CA MET A 96 -19.17 7.47 -11.76
C MET A 96 -18.87 8.04 -10.37
N GLN A 97 -17.89 8.93 -10.25
CA GLN A 97 -17.55 9.63 -9.00
C GLN A 97 -18.69 10.52 -8.46
N ASN A 98 -19.61 10.98 -9.32
CA ASN A 98 -20.64 11.93 -8.94
C ASN A 98 -21.81 11.30 -8.18
N LYS A 99 -21.98 9.97 -8.28
CA LYS A 99 -23.18 9.31 -7.77
C LYS A 99 -22.98 8.83 -6.33
N TYR A 100 -23.89 9.25 -5.45
CA TYR A 100 -24.01 8.73 -4.08
C TYR A 100 -24.93 7.50 -4.04
N SER A 101 -24.45 6.39 -3.49
CA SER A 101 -25.09 5.06 -3.61
C SER A 101 -24.99 4.19 -2.34
N GLU A 102 -25.19 4.79 -1.17
CA GLU A 102 -25.23 4.04 0.10
C GLU A 102 -26.19 2.84 0.06
N GLY A 103 -25.77 1.77 0.73
CA GLY A 103 -26.37 0.44 0.63
C GLY A 103 -25.68 -0.45 -0.40
N TYR A 104 -26.39 -1.49 -0.83
CA TYR A 104 -25.89 -2.50 -1.76
C TYR A 104 -26.81 -2.60 -2.99
N PRO A 105 -26.36 -3.22 -4.11
CA PRO A 105 -27.18 -3.36 -5.30
C PRO A 105 -28.56 -3.98 -5.00
N GLY A 106 -29.64 -3.32 -5.44
CA GLY A 106 -31.03 -3.71 -5.13
C GLY A 106 -31.55 -3.30 -3.73
N ALA A 107 -30.70 -2.76 -2.86
CA ALA A 107 -31.04 -2.31 -1.51
C ALA A 107 -30.34 -0.97 -1.19
N ARG A 108 -30.56 0.03 -2.05
CA ARG A 108 -29.99 1.38 -1.90
C ARG A 108 -30.89 2.28 -1.07
N TYR A 109 -30.26 3.21 -0.35
CA TYR A 109 -30.98 4.26 0.40
C TYR A 109 -31.48 5.39 -0.51
N TYR A 110 -30.87 5.54 -1.68
CA TYR A 110 -31.17 6.60 -2.65
C TYR A 110 -31.58 6.03 -4.00
N GLY A 111 -32.44 6.77 -4.73
CA GLY A 111 -32.82 6.45 -6.10
C GLY A 111 -31.72 6.75 -7.15
N GLY A 112 -31.98 6.35 -8.39
CA GLY A 112 -31.13 6.66 -9.56
C GLY A 112 -29.83 5.85 -9.66
N ASN A 113 -29.76 4.66 -9.04
CA ASN A 113 -28.55 3.83 -8.97
C ASN A 113 -28.54 2.65 -9.96
N GLU A 114 -29.39 2.64 -10.99
CA GLU A 114 -29.50 1.54 -11.96
C GLU A 114 -28.13 1.12 -12.53
N PHE A 115 -27.38 2.07 -13.11
CA PHE A 115 -26.05 1.80 -13.69
C PHE A 115 -24.94 1.62 -12.64
N ILE A 116 -25.13 2.17 -11.44
CA ILE A 116 -24.19 1.94 -10.34
C ILE A 116 -24.30 0.49 -9.85
N ASP A 117 -25.53 -0.01 -9.74
CA ASP A 117 -25.80 -1.39 -9.37
C ASP A 117 -25.32 -2.36 -10.45
N GLU A 118 -25.46 -2.02 -11.73
CA GLU A 118 -24.87 -2.78 -12.84
C GLU A 118 -23.34 -2.88 -12.68
N ALA A 119 -22.65 -1.75 -12.50
CA ALA A 119 -21.20 -1.72 -12.34
C ALA A 119 -20.71 -2.49 -11.10
N GLU A 120 -21.39 -2.35 -9.96
CA GLU A 120 -21.02 -3.06 -8.73
C GLU A 120 -21.28 -4.56 -8.82
N ARG A 121 -22.42 -4.99 -9.40
CA ARG A 121 -22.69 -6.42 -9.64
C ARG A 121 -21.68 -7.04 -10.60
N LEU A 122 -21.35 -6.35 -11.70
CA LEU A 122 -20.33 -6.80 -12.65
C LEU A 122 -18.96 -6.91 -11.96
N CYS A 123 -18.62 -5.96 -11.09
CA CYS A 123 -17.38 -6.00 -10.32
C CYS A 123 -17.32 -7.22 -9.39
N GLN A 124 -18.41 -7.49 -8.66
CA GLN A 124 -18.53 -8.66 -7.78
C GLN A 124 -18.40 -9.98 -8.57
N GLU A 125 -19.11 -10.10 -9.70
CA GLU A 125 -19.04 -11.27 -10.58
C GLU A 125 -17.61 -11.50 -11.10
N ARG A 126 -16.99 -10.44 -11.64
CA ARG A 126 -15.61 -10.52 -12.14
C ARG A 126 -14.61 -10.82 -11.04
N ALA A 127 -14.84 -10.37 -9.81
CA ALA A 127 -13.99 -10.68 -8.67
C ALA A 127 -14.02 -12.18 -8.37
N LEU A 128 -15.20 -12.77 -8.25
CA LEU A 128 -15.33 -14.22 -8.04
C LEU A 128 -14.70 -15.01 -9.20
N LYS A 129 -14.98 -14.61 -10.44
CA LYS A 129 -14.45 -15.27 -11.64
C LYS A 129 -12.92 -15.20 -11.74
N ALA A 130 -12.31 -14.05 -11.45
CA ALA A 130 -10.86 -13.86 -11.49
C ALA A 130 -10.09 -14.77 -10.52
N PHE A 131 -10.75 -15.25 -9.45
CA PHE A 131 -10.17 -16.17 -8.49
C PHE A 131 -10.73 -17.60 -8.59
N GLY A 132 -11.50 -17.90 -9.65
CA GLY A 132 -12.07 -19.24 -9.88
C GLY A 132 -13.09 -19.67 -8.82
N LEU A 133 -13.82 -18.73 -8.24
CA LEU A 133 -14.73 -18.99 -7.11
C LEU A 133 -16.18 -19.17 -7.59
N SER A 134 -16.87 -20.15 -7.01
CA SER A 134 -18.31 -20.33 -7.18
C SER A 134 -19.08 -19.36 -6.29
N SER A 135 -20.09 -18.68 -6.85
CA SER A 135 -20.97 -17.77 -6.09
C SER A 135 -21.82 -18.47 -5.03
N SER A 136 -21.96 -19.80 -5.12
CA SER A 136 -22.63 -20.61 -4.09
C SER A 136 -21.77 -20.85 -2.84
N GLU A 137 -20.44 -20.80 -2.98
CA GLU A 137 -19.49 -21.05 -1.90
C GLU A 137 -18.81 -19.77 -1.40
N TRP A 138 -18.82 -18.71 -2.21
CA TRP A 138 -18.14 -17.46 -1.93
C TRP A 138 -18.99 -16.26 -2.28
N GLY A 139 -18.94 -15.25 -1.41
CA GLY A 139 -19.35 -13.88 -1.71
C GLY A 139 -18.15 -12.93 -1.68
N VAL A 140 -18.38 -11.70 -2.13
CA VAL A 140 -17.37 -10.65 -2.13
C VAL A 140 -18.00 -9.29 -1.86
N ASN A 141 -17.35 -8.50 -1.02
CA ASN A 141 -17.62 -7.08 -0.86
C ASN A 141 -16.50 -6.27 -1.55
N VAL A 142 -16.87 -5.39 -2.49
CA VAL A 142 -15.96 -4.60 -3.32
C VAL A 142 -15.92 -3.12 -2.94
N GLN A 143 -16.63 -2.72 -1.87
CA GLN A 143 -16.69 -1.34 -1.40
C GLN A 143 -15.56 -0.88 -0.46
N PRO A 144 -14.71 -1.73 0.16
CA PRO A 144 -13.67 -1.24 1.05
C PRO A 144 -12.68 -0.30 0.35
N LEU A 145 -12.45 0.88 0.93
CA LEU A 145 -11.65 1.93 0.31
C LEU A 145 -10.17 1.57 0.13
N SER A 146 -9.64 0.67 0.95
CA SER A 146 -8.25 0.19 0.86
C SER A 146 -8.01 -1.05 1.74
N GLY A 147 -6.80 -1.62 1.69
CA GLY A 147 -6.48 -2.88 2.38
C GLY A 147 -6.53 -2.79 3.91
N SER A 148 -5.98 -1.72 4.48
CA SER A 148 -6.01 -1.51 5.94
C SER A 148 -7.44 -1.43 6.50
N PRO A 149 -8.35 -0.60 5.95
CA PRO A 149 -9.75 -0.62 6.36
C PRO A 149 -10.44 -1.96 6.07
N ALA A 150 -10.17 -2.61 4.93
CA ALA A 150 -10.77 -3.92 4.63
C ALA A 150 -10.49 -4.97 5.72
N ASN A 151 -9.25 -5.02 6.23
CA ASN A 151 -8.91 -5.87 7.36
C ASN A 151 -9.68 -5.49 8.64
N LEU A 152 -9.77 -4.20 8.96
CA LEU A 152 -10.55 -3.72 10.12
C LEU A 152 -12.03 -4.14 10.02
N TYR A 153 -12.65 -4.03 8.84
CA TYR A 153 -14.04 -4.40 8.62
C TYR A 153 -14.23 -5.91 8.76
N ALA A 154 -13.32 -6.70 8.20
CA ALA A 154 -13.33 -8.15 8.36
C ALA A 154 -13.19 -8.56 9.84
N TYR A 155 -12.32 -7.90 10.61
CA TYR A 155 -12.22 -8.15 12.05
C TYR A 155 -13.50 -7.76 12.78
N SER A 156 -14.01 -6.55 12.56
CA SER A 156 -15.22 -6.06 13.24
C SER A 156 -16.46 -6.90 12.92
N ALA A 157 -16.49 -7.59 11.78
CA ALA A 157 -17.58 -8.48 11.43
C ALA A 157 -17.63 -9.75 12.29
N VAL A 158 -16.48 -10.21 12.82
CA VAL A 158 -16.38 -11.50 13.53
C VAL A 158 -15.83 -11.40 14.95
N LEU A 159 -15.38 -10.21 15.35
CA LEU A 159 -14.78 -9.92 16.64
C LEU A 159 -15.54 -8.81 17.37
N ASN A 160 -15.66 -8.95 18.68
CA ASN A 160 -15.93 -7.81 19.56
C ASN A 160 -14.62 -7.08 19.87
N THR A 161 -14.72 -5.84 20.32
CA THR A 161 -13.58 -5.12 20.90
C THR A 161 -12.93 -5.97 22.00
N HIS A 162 -11.60 -5.99 22.03
CA HIS A 162 -10.74 -6.79 22.92
C HIS A 162 -10.73 -8.31 22.66
N ASP A 163 -11.43 -8.81 21.64
CA ASP A 163 -11.17 -10.16 21.16
C ASP A 163 -9.76 -10.28 20.57
N ARG A 164 -9.30 -11.53 20.45
CA ARG A 164 -7.88 -11.86 20.23
C ARG A 164 -7.56 -12.18 18.78
N ILE A 165 -6.48 -11.57 18.26
CA ILE A 165 -5.93 -11.80 16.92
C ILE A 165 -4.50 -12.34 17.05
N LEU A 166 -4.19 -13.39 16.30
CA LEU A 166 -2.84 -13.94 16.13
C LEU A 166 -2.36 -13.67 14.70
N SER A 167 -1.25 -12.94 14.52
CA SER A 167 -0.75 -12.50 13.21
C SER A 167 0.77 -12.47 13.12
N LEU A 168 1.36 -12.38 11.93
CA LEU A 168 2.83 -12.31 11.78
C LEU A 168 3.36 -10.98 12.33
N ASP A 169 4.45 -11.03 13.11
CA ASP A 169 5.08 -9.82 13.66
C ASP A 169 5.52 -8.87 12.53
N LEU A 170 5.35 -7.55 12.74
CA LEU A 170 5.69 -6.55 11.71
C LEU A 170 7.17 -6.63 11.29
N PRO A 171 8.15 -6.73 12.22
CA PRO A 171 9.56 -6.85 11.84
C PRO A 171 9.90 -8.17 11.13
N HIS A 172 9.03 -9.17 11.26
CA HIS A 172 9.14 -10.49 10.66
C HIS A 172 8.37 -10.61 9.34
N GLY A 173 7.90 -9.49 8.80
CA GLY A 173 7.26 -9.42 7.49
C GLY A 173 5.74 -9.35 7.52
N GLY A 174 5.13 -9.17 8.68
CA GLY A 174 3.70 -8.87 8.83
C GLY A 174 3.31 -7.48 8.28
N HIS A 175 2.07 -7.07 8.54
CA HIS A 175 1.57 -5.74 8.15
C HIS A 175 0.93 -5.02 9.34
N LEU A 176 1.00 -3.68 9.34
CA LEU A 176 0.44 -2.85 10.41
C LEU A 176 -1.06 -3.11 10.65
N SER A 177 -1.82 -3.41 9.60
CA SER A 177 -3.25 -3.72 9.73
C SER A 177 -3.54 -5.08 10.35
N HIS A 178 -2.53 -5.89 10.69
CA HIS A 178 -2.73 -7.17 11.39
C HIS A 178 -2.56 -7.03 12.91
N GLY A 179 -2.20 -5.83 13.38
CA GLY A 179 -1.83 -5.55 14.77
C GLY A 179 -0.33 -5.27 14.89
N TYR A 180 0.02 -4.20 15.61
CA TYR A 180 1.39 -3.90 15.97
C TYR A 180 1.47 -3.02 17.21
N GLN A 181 2.30 -3.43 18.16
CA GLN A 181 2.59 -2.70 19.38
C GLN A 181 4.02 -2.92 19.83
N THR A 182 4.60 -1.93 20.49
CA THR A 182 5.85 -2.05 21.23
C THR A 182 5.55 -2.29 22.71
N PRO A 183 6.55 -2.62 23.56
CA PRO A 183 6.35 -2.73 25.01
C PRO A 183 5.75 -1.48 25.66
N THR A 184 5.86 -0.32 25.01
CA THR A 184 5.43 0.97 25.55
C THR A 184 4.23 1.59 24.83
N LYS A 185 3.84 1.09 23.64
CA LYS A 185 2.82 1.76 22.82
C LYS A 185 2.13 0.81 21.84
N LYS A 186 0.78 0.84 21.83
CA LYS A 186 -0.05 0.29 20.74
C LYS A 186 0.01 1.23 19.53
N ILE A 187 0.70 0.80 18.47
CA ILE A 187 0.97 1.62 17.28
C ILE A 187 -0.19 1.51 16.30
N SER A 188 -0.56 0.28 15.93
CA SER A 188 -1.70 0.02 15.06
C SER A 188 -3.01 0.27 15.82
N ALA A 189 -4.00 0.86 15.13
CA ALA A 189 -5.35 0.97 15.67
C ALA A 189 -5.99 -0.41 15.91
N VAL A 190 -5.61 -1.43 15.13
CA VAL A 190 -6.06 -2.81 15.35
C VAL A 190 -5.68 -3.30 16.74
N SER A 191 -4.45 -3.03 17.21
CA SER A 191 -4.03 -3.37 18.57
C SER A 191 -4.69 -2.52 19.65
N LYS A 192 -5.30 -1.37 19.30
CA LYS A 192 -6.09 -0.57 20.24
C LYS A 192 -7.49 -1.13 20.42
N TYR A 193 -8.13 -1.57 19.33
CA TYR A 193 -9.47 -2.14 19.35
C TYR A 193 -9.49 -3.61 19.77
N TYR A 194 -8.48 -4.38 19.40
CA TYR A 194 -8.37 -5.82 19.64
C TYR A 194 -7.10 -6.14 20.41
N GLU A 195 -7.07 -7.28 21.07
CA GLU A 195 -5.85 -7.80 21.67
C GLU A 195 -5.07 -8.58 20.61
N THR A 196 -3.83 -8.19 20.34
CA THR A 196 -3.02 -8.78 19.28
C THR A 196 -1.74 -9.40 19.82
N LEU A 197 -1.46 -10.65 19.46
CA LEU A 197 -0.21 -11.34 19.77
C LEU A 197 0.47 -11.75 18.45
N PRO A 198 1.76 -11.46 18.25
CA PRO A 198 2.45 -11.89 17.05
C PRO A 198 2.96 -13.34 17.13
N TYR A 199 2.88 -14.07 16.02
CA TYR A 199 3.80 -15.19 15.73
C TYR A 199 4.98 -14.70 14.90
N ARG A 200 6.06 -15.48 14.84
CA ARG A 200 7.35 -15.05 14.27
C ARG A 200 7.91 -16.06 13.27
N LEU A 201 8.96 -15.62 12.60
CA LEU A 201 9.84 -16.51 11.83
C LEU A 201 10.82 -17.22 12.77
N ASP A 202 11.24 -18.41 12.40
CA ASP A 202 12.51 -18.97 12.86
C ASP A 202 13.64 -18.15 12.23
N GLU A 203 14.40 -17.41 13.04
CA GLU A 203 15.44 -16.50 12.55
C GLU A 203 16.60 -17.23 11.87
N LYS A 204 16.79 -18.53 12.12
CA LYS A 204 17.83 -19.33 11.46
C LYS A 204 17.47 -19.64 10.01
N THR A 205 16.21 -19.94 9.76
CA THR A 205 15.72 -20.37 8.44
C THR A 205 15.04 -19.23 7.68
N GLY A 206 14.58 -18.18 8.35
CA GLY A 206 13.78 -17.11 7.76
C GLY A 206 12.36 -17.55 7.36
N LEU A 207 11.89 -18.71 7.83
CA LEU A 207 10.56 -19.26 7.57
C LEU A 207 9.64 -19.04 8.77
N ILE A 208 8.32 -19.02 8.56
CA ILE A 208 7.36 -18.95 9.67
C ILE A 208 7.58 -20.16 10.60
N ASP A 209 7.74 -19.89 11.90
CA ASP A 209 7.81 -20.93 12.92
C ASP A 209 6.40 -21.38 13.29
N TYR A 210 5.88 -22.29 12.48
CA TYR A 210 4.53 -22.82 12.63
C TYR A 210 4.35 -23.66 13.91
N GLU A 211 5.42 -24.24 14.47
CA GLU A 211 5.35 -24.99 15.73
C GLU A 211 5.15 -24.02 16.90
N LYS A 212 5.97 -22.97 16.97
CA LYS A 212 5.80 -21.93 17.98
C LYS A 212 4.48 -21.19 17.81
N MET A 213 4.05 -20.95 16.58
CA MET A 213 2.74 -20.39 16.29
C MET A 213 1.61 -21.26 16.90
N ALA A 214 1.67 -22.58 16.75
CA ALA A 214 0.67 -23.48 17.31
C ALA A 214 0.66 -23.46 18.85
N GLU A 215 1.83 -23.50 19.50
CA GLU A 215 1.95 -23.35 20.96
C GLU A 215 1.30 -22.04 21.44
N LEU A 216 1.63 -20.92 20.78
CA LEU A 216 1.06 -19.61 21.10
C LEU A 216 -0.46 -19.59 20.90
N ALA A 217 -0.98 -20.20 19.83
CA ALA A 217 -2.42 -20.25 19.58
C ALA A 217 -3.19 -20.99 20.67
N HIS A 218 -2.68 -22.13 21.17
CA HIS A 218 -3.34 -22.87 22.25
C HIS A 218 -3.36 -22.10 23.58
N LEU A 219 -2.30 -21.35 23.88
CA LEU A 219 -2.22 -20.53 25.09
C LEU A 219 -3.06 -19.25 24.97
N TYR A 220 -2.95 -18.57 23.84
CA TYR A 220 -3.56 -17.27 23.61
C TYR A 220 -5.02 -17.35 23.20
N ARG A 221 -5.46 -18.47 22.61
CA ARG A 221 -6.84 -18.71 22.15
C ARG A 221 -7.36 -17.56 21.27
N PRO A 222 -6.73 -17.30 20.11
CA PRO A 222 -7.19 -16.27 19.19
C PRO A 222 -8.57 -16.62 18.62
N LYS A 223 -9.37 -15.61 18.29
CA LYS A 223 -10.59 -15.79 17.50
C LYS A 223 -10.34 -15.65 16.00
N VAL A 224 -9.28 -14.95 15.62
CA VAL A 224 -8.81 -14.84 14.23
C VAL A 224 -7.31 -15.14 14.18
N ILE A 225 -6.92 -16.00 13.25
CA ILE A 225 -5.53 -16.20 12.84
C ILE A 225 -5.37 -15.56 11.46
N VAL A 226 -4.37 -14.68 11.32
CA VAL A 226 -4.08 -13.99 10.05
C VAL A 226 -2.96 -14.69 9.29
N ALA A 227 -3.24 -15.10 8.07
CA ALA A 227 -2.31 -15.65 7.09
C ALA A 227 -2.04 -14.64 5.98
N GLY A 228 -1.13 -13.70 6.22
CA GLY A 228 -0.80 -12.66 5.25
C GLY A 228 0.47 -11.91 5.60
N THR A 229 1.19 -11.46 4.57
CA THR A 229 2.54 -10.91 4.72
C THR A 229 2.79 -9.73 3.79
N SER A 230 3.65 -8.81 4.21
CA SER A 230 4.19 -7.72 3.37
C SER A 230 5.64 -7.98 2.92
N ALA A 231 6.44 -8.66 3.74
CA ALA A 231 7.87 -8.87 3.48
C ALA A 231 8.30 -10.30 3.81
N TYR A 232 7.69 -11.27 3.12
CA TYR A 232 8.00 -12.69 3.21
C TYR A 232 8.15 -13.24 1.79
N SER A 233 9.31 -13.83 1.46
CA SER A 233 9.64 -14.28 0.10
C SER A 233 9.20 -15.71 -0.19
N ARG A 234 8.56 -16.40 0.77
CA ARG A 234 8.08 -17.77 0.65
C ARG A 234 6.57 -17.82 0.61
N LEU A 235 6.02 -18.98 0.27
CA LEU A 235 4.59 -19.24 0.30
C LEU A 235 4.14 -19.64 1.71
N ILE A 236 2.89 -19.31 2.06
CA ILE A 236 2.30 -19.66 3.36
C ILE A 236 1.73 -21.08 3.27
N GLU A 237 1.98 -21.91 4.29
CA GLU A 237 1.33 -23.21 4.47
C GLU A 237 -0.13 -23.06 4.95
N TYR A 238 -1.03 -22.66 4.06
CA TYR A 238 -2.43 -22.39 4.39
C TYR A 238 -3.16 -23.60 5.00
N GLU A 239 -2.88 -24.82 4.51
CA GLU A 239 -3.46 -26.05 5.07
C GLU A 239 -3.09 -26.23 6.54
N ARG A 240 -1.83 -25.98 6.89
CA ARG A 240 -1.34 -26.09 8.27
C ARG A 240 -1.99 -25.04 9.17
N MET A 241 -2.13 -23.81 8.69
CA MET A 241 -2.83 -22.75 9.43
C MET A 241 -4.33 -23.02 9.58
N ARG A 242 -4.97 -23.68 8.60
CA ARG A 242 -6.36 -24.13 8.68
C ARG A 242 -6.56 -25.15 9.80
N LYS A 243 -5.73 -26.21 9.83
CA LYS A 243 -5.77 -27.22 10.88
C LYS A 243 -5.67 -26.58 12.27
N LEU A 244 -4.70 -25.68 12.45
CA LEU A 244 -4.55 -24.94 13.70
C LEU A 244 -5.77 -24.07 14.04
N ALA A 245 -6.32 -23.35 13.06
CA ALA A 245 -7.50 -22.53 13.27
C ALA A 245 -8.71 -23.37 13.70
N ASP A 246 -8.90 -24.56 13.14
CA ASP A 246 -9.94 -25.50 13.56
C ASP A 246 -9.71 -26.02 14.98
N GLU A 247 -8.46 -26.39 15.32
CA GLU A 247 -8.08 -26.89 16.65
C GLU A 247 -8.38 -25.88 17.77
N VAL A 248 -8.15 -24.59 17.53
CA VAL A 248 -8.40 -23.53 18.53
C VAL A 248 -9.75 -22.84 18.37
N GLY A 249 -10.54 -23.21 17.36
CA GLY A 249 -11.86 -22.63 17.07
C GLY A 249 -11.82 -21.20 16.51
N ALA A 250 -10.73 -20.82 15.84
CA ALA A 250 -10.55 -19.51 15.21
C ALA A 250 -11.07 -19.48 13.76
N TYR A 251 -11.36 -18.27 13.28
CA TYR A 251 -11.42 -18.00 11.84
C TYR A 251 -10.01 -17.88 11.26
N LEU A 252 -9.81 -18.42 10.06
CA LEU A 252 -8.62 -18.16 9.25
C LEU A 252 -8.91 -17.02 8.28
N LEU A 253 -8.23 -15.89 8.47
CA LEU A 253 -8.28 -14.75 7.55
C LEU A 253 -6.97 -14.69 6.76
N SER A 254 -7.05 -14.82 5.44
CA SER A 254 -5.88 -14.65 4.57
C SER A 254 -5.84 -13.25 3.99
N ASP A 255 -4.78 -12.50 4.25
CA ASP A 255 -4.52 -11.21 3.59
C ASP A 255 -3.56 -11.45 2.43
N MET A 256 -4.10 -11.55 1.22
CA MET A 256 -3.34 -11.83 0.00
C MET A 256 -2.93 -10.57 -0.75
N ALA A 257 -2.97 -9.39 -0.12
CA ALA A 257 -2.75 -8.10 -0.78
C ALA A 257 -1.51 -8.06 -1.70
N HIS A 258 -0.41 -8.67 -1.25
CA HIS A 258 0.85 -8.70 -1.99
C HIS A 258 0.84 -9.66 -3.18
N ILE A 259 0.06 -10.73 -3.13
CA ILE A 259 0.12 -11.85 -4.07
C ILE A 259 -1.16 -12.06 -4.89
N SER A 260 -2.17 -11.19 -4.73
CA SER A 260 -3.47 -11.36 -5.38
C SER A 260 -3.42 -11.48 -6.91
N GLY A 261 -2.49 -10.79 -7.58
CA GLY A 261 -2.28 -10.97 -9.00
C GLY A 261 -1.73 -12.36 -9.36
N LEU A 262 -0.77 -12.86 -8.58
CA LEU A 262 -0.19 -14.20 -8.75
C LEU A 262 -1.24 -15.30 -8.50
N VAL A 263 -2.09 -15.11 -7.50
CA VAL A 263 -3.21 -16.02 -7.18
C VAL A 263 -4.24 -16.00 -8.31
N ALA A 264 -4.67 -14.82 -8.79
CA ALA A 264 -5.65 -14.69 -9.88
C ALA A 264 -5.16 -15.37 -11.18
N ALA A 265 -3.86 -15.26 -11.48
CA ALA A 265 -3.24 -15.92 -12.63
C ALA A 265 -3.05 -17.45 -12.44
N GLY A 266 -3.23 -17.97 -11.23
CA GLY A 266 -3.01 -19.39 -10.92
C GLY A 266 -1.54 -19.82 -11.06
N VAL A 267 -0.58 -18.91 -10.81
CA VAL A 267 0.86 -19.21 -10.87
C VAL A 267 1.47 -19.53 -9.50
N ILE A 268 0.70 -19.35 -8.42
CA ILE A 268 1.02 -19.80 -7.06
C ILE A 268 -0.21 -20.42 -6.39
N PRO A 269 -0.06 -21.19 -5.29
CA PRO A 269 -1.18 -21.74 -4.55
C PRO A 269 -2.16 -20.67 -4.04
N SER A 270 -3.45 -21.00 -4.11
CA SER A 270 -4.55 -20.15 -3.69
C SER A 270 -4.84 -20.29 -2.18
N PRO A 271 -5.14 -19.20 -1.44
CA PRO A 271 -5.59 -19.26 -0.05
C PRO A 271 -7.06 -19.70 0.11
N PHE A 272 -7.86 -19.62 -0.96
CA PHE A 272 -9.31 -19.82 -0.92
C PHE A 272 -9.75 -21.22 -0.45
N PRO A 273 -9.07 -22.34 -0.77
CA PRO A 273 -9.49 -23.66 -0.27
C PRO A 273 -9.53 -23.74 1.27
N TYR A 274 -8.72 -22.92 1.95
CA TYR A 274 -8.49 -23.03 3.39
C TYR A 274 -9.16 -21.91 4.19
N SER A 275 -9.21 -20.70 3.64
CA SER A 275 -9.56 -19.49 4.38
C SER A 275 -11.06 -19.31 4.57
N ASP A 276 -11.47 -18.77 5.72
CA ASP A 276 -12.88 -18.37 5.94
C ASP A 276 -13.17 -17.01 5.31
N ILE A 277 -12.19 -16.11 5.42
CA ILE A 277 -12.22 -14.74 4.89
C ILE A 277 -10.92 -14.52 4.12
N VAL A 278 -10.99 -13.88 2.96
CA VAL A 278 -9.81 -13.45 2.21
C VAL A 278 -9.91 -11.95 1.96
N THR A 279 -8.94 -11.18 2.42
CA THR A 279 -8.83 -9.75 2.14
C THR A 279 -7.73 -9.50 1.12
N THR A 280 -7.89 -8.45 0.32
CA THR A 280 -6.84 -8.04 -0.61
C THR A 280 -6.94 -6.56 -0.96
N THR A 281 -5.80 -5.95 -1.23
CA THR A 281 -5.76 -4.72 -2.03
C THR A 281 -5.89 -5.00 -3.51
N THR A 282 -6.27 -3.99 -4.29
CA THR A 282 -6.47 -4.13 -5.74
C THR A 282 -5.33 -3.54 -6.60
N HIS A 283 -4.39 -2.80 -6.01
CA HIS A 283 -3.37 -2.03 -6.76
C HIS A 283 -1.99 -2.69 -6.92
N LYS A 284 -1.64 -3.68 -6.09
CA LYS A 284 -0.27 -4.26 -6.03
C LYS A 284 -0.02 -5.20 -7.22
N SER A 285 0.17 -6.50 -6.96
CA SER A 285 0.34 -7.50 -8.02
C SER A 285 -0.91 -7.61 -8.91
N LEU A 286 -2.11 -7.29 -8.40
CA LEU A 286 -3.35 -7.26 -9.21
C LEU A 286 -3.39 -6.10 -10.23
N ARG A 287 -2.55 -5.07 -10.07
CA ARG A 287 -2.37 -3.97 -11.04
C ARG A 287 -3.64 -3.15 -11.37
N GLY A 288 -4.59 -3.10 -10.45
CA GLY A 288 -5.81 -2.31 -10.55
C GLY A 288 -5.75 -0.95 -9.84
N PRO A 289 -6.91 -0.31 -9.58
CA PRO A 289 -6.97 0.97 -8.86
C PRO A 289 -6.64 0.79 -7.38
N ARG A 290 -6.44 1.89 -6.65
CA ARG A 290 -6.37 1.86 -5.18
C ARG A 290 -7.77 1.58 -4.61
N GLY A 291 -7.95 0.36 -4.11
CA GLY A 291 -9.15 -0.12 -3.43
C GLY A 291 -8.85 -1.45 -2.72
N ALA A 292 -9.87 -2.14 -2.25
CA ALA A 292 -9.77 -3.46 -1.67
C ALA A 292 -11.04 -4.30 -1.87
N MET A 293 -10.91 -5.60 -1.62
CA MET A 293 -12.02 -6.56 -1.62
C MET A 293 -11.96 -7.41 -0.36
N ILE A 294 -13.13 -7.83 0.12
CA ILE A 294 -13.28 -8.83 1.19
C ILE A 294 -14.10 -9.97 0.62
N PHE A 295 -13.48 -11.13 0.42
CA PHE A 295 -14.16 -12.37 0.09
C PHE A 295 -14.50 -13.13 1.36
N TYR A 296 -15.62 -13.84 1.35
CA TYR A 296 -16.09 -14.61 2.49
C TYR A 296 -16.80 -15.89 2.06
N ARG A 297 -16.59 -16.96 2.83
CA ARG A 297 -17.26 -18.23 2.60
C ARG A 297 -18.76 -18.17 2.88
N LYS A 298 -19.49 -18.99 2.12
CA LYS A 298 -20.92 -19.32 2.27
C LYS A 298 -21.05 -20.84 2.47
N GLY A 299 -22.26 -21.30 2.83
CA GLY A 299 -22.54 -22.72 2.99
C GLY A 299 -22.20 -23.26 4.38
N THR A 300 -21.80 -24.53 4.48
CA THR A 300 -21.52 -25.21 5.76
C THR A 300 -20.11 -24.90 6.27
N ARG A 301 -20.01 -24.39 7.50
CA ARG A 301 -18.75 -24.11 8.20
C ARG A 301 -18.21 -25.34 8.92
N LYS A 302 -19.06 -25.99 9.70
CA LYS A 302 -18.70 -27.17 10.50
C LYS A 302 -19.91 -28.07 10.68
N VAL A 303 -19.63 -29.36 10.81
CA VAL A 303 -20.64 -30.36 11.16
C VAL A 303 -20.28 -30.88 12.53
N ASP A 304 -21.20 -30.77 13.48
CA ASP A 304 -20.96 -31.25 14.84
C ASP A 304 -20.96 -32.80 14.90
N LYS A 305 -20.58 -33.37 16.04
CA LYS A 305 -20.56 -34.83 16.25
C LYS A 305 -21.93 -35.50 16.09
N LYS A 306 -23.02 -34.73 16.09
CA LYS A 306 -24.39 -35.21 15.94
C LYS A 306 -24.90 -35.07 14.51
N GLY A 307 -24.07 -34.56 13.59
CA GLY A 307 -24.44 -34.33 12.19
C GLY A 307 -25.15 -33.01 11.94
N ASN A 308 -25.23 -32.09 12.92
CA ASN A 308 -25.84 -30.79 12.69
C ASN A 308 -24.86 -29.87 11.94
N GLU A 309 -25.34 -29.28 10.85
CA GLU A 309 -24.57 -28.31 10.09
C GLU A 309 -24.66 -26.92 10.72
N GLU A 310 -23.51 -26.35 11.08
CA GLU A 310 -23.37 -24.92 11.33
C GLU A 310 -23.03 -24.23 10.00
N LYS A 311 -23.89 -23.31 9.55
CA LYS A 311 -23.67 -22.51 8.36
C LYS A 311 -22.72 -21.35 8.63
N TYR A 312 -21.99 -20.90 7.61
CA TYR A 312 -21.29 -19.62 7.66
C TYR A 312 -22.29 -18.48 7.82
N ASP A 313 -22.01 -17.58 8.76
CA ASP A 313 -22.68 -16.30 8.93
C ASP A 313 -21.66 -15.18 8.77
N LEU A 314 -21.19 -14.98 7.54
CA LEU A 314 -20.15 -13.98 7.21
C LEU A 314 -20.68 -12.86 6.32
N GLU A 315 -21.60 -13.16 5.40
CA GLU A 315 -22.10 -12.20 4.42
C GLU A 315 -22.78 -10.98 5.08
N GLY A 316 -23.74 -11.24 5.97
CA GLY A 316 -24.45 -10.19 6.70
C GLY A 316 -23.50 -9.34 7.55
N PRO A 317 -22.73 -9.94 8.49
CA PRO A 317 -21.81 -9.21 9.34
C PRO A 317 -20.72 -8.44 8.60
N ILE A 318 -20.12 -9.00 7.53
CA ILE A 318 -19.09 -8.29 6.75
C ILE A 318 -19.70 -7.12 6.00
N ASN A 319 -20.82 -7.33 5.31
CA ASN A 319 -21.49 -6.25 4.58
C ASN A 319 -21.94 -5.14 5.54
N ALA A 320 -22.52 -5.49 6.70
CA ALA A 320 -22.91 -4.53 7.73
C ALA A 320 -21.72 -3.80 8.36
N SER A 321 -20.58 -4.47 8.53
CA SER A 321 -19.36 -3.85 9.05
C SER A 321 -18.80 -2.82 8.06
N VAL A 322 -18.79 -3.12 6.76
CA VAL A 322 -18.39 -2.14 5.73
C VAL A 322 -19.35 -0.95 5.73
N PHE A 323 -20.65 -1.21 5.57
CA PHE A 323 -21.71 -0.22 5.61
C PHE A 323 -22.96 -0.80 6.28
N PRO A 324 -23.57 -0.12 7.28
CA PRO A 324 -23.30 1.24 7.73
C PRO A 324 -22.23 1.35 8.83
N GLY A 325 -21.52 0.26 9.16
CA GLY A 325 -20.63 0.21 10.32
C GLY A 325 -19.46 1.20 10.28
N HIS A 326 -18.75 1.30 9.14
CA HIS A 326 -17.52 2.11 9.06
C HIS A 326 -17.46 3.09 7.89
N GLN A 327 -18.11 2.80 6.76
CA GLN A 327 -18.13 3.66 5.57
C GLN A 327 -19.52 4.26 5.35
N GLY A 328 -19.58 5.37 4.60
CA GLY A 328 -20.80 5.92 4.01
C GLY A 328 -20.94 5.52 2.53
N GLY A 329 -21.08 6.50 1.63
CA GLY A 329 -21.19 6.27 0.19
C GLY A 329 -19.96 5.57 -0.43
N PRO A 330 -20.15 4.52 -1.26
CA PRO A 330 -19.04 3.82 -1.90
C PRO A 330 -18.42 4.63 -3.04
N HIS A 331 -17.14 4.35 -3.33
CA HIS A 331 -16.40 5.02 -4.41
C HIS A 331 -16.64 4.33 -5.76
N ASN A 332 -17.76 4.66 -6.41
CA ASN A 332 -18.23 3.97 -7.63
C ASN A 332 -17.25 4.03 -8.81
N HIS A 333 -16.52 5.13 -9.01
CA HIS A 333 -15.45 5.24 -10.01
C HIS A 333 -14.33 4.22 -9.77
N THR A 334 -13.95 4.01 -8.50
CA THR A 334 -12.95 3.00 -8.12
C THR A 334 -13.47 1.58 -8.31
N ILE A 335 -14.74 1.30 -7.96
CA ILE A 335 -15.39 0.00 -8.19
C ILE A 335 -15.48 -0.31 -9.70
N THR A 336 -15.81 0.69 -10.51
CA THR A 336 -15.87 0.57 -11.98
C THR A 336 -14.48 0.29 -12.56
N ALA A 337 -13.47 1.04 -12.13
CA ALA A 337 -12.08 0.82 -12.51
C ALA A 337 -11.55 -0.55 -12.05
N LEU A 338 -12.02 -1.04 -10.90
CA LEU A 338 -11.70 -2.38 -10.42
C LEU A 338 -12.30 -3.46 -11.32
N ALA A 339 -13.55 -3.29 -11.78
CA ALA A 339 -14.16 -4.22 -12.73
C ALA A 339 -13.35 -4.32 -14.04
N VAL A 340 -12.71 -3.24 -14.49
CA VAL A 340 -11.77 -3.25 -15.63
C VAL A 340 -10.53 -4.07 -15.31
N ALA A 341 -9.88 -3.81 -14.16
CA ALA A 341 -8.67 -4.55 -13.75
C ALA A 341 -8.94 -6.06 -13.58
N LEU A 342 -10.10 -6.43 -13.01
CA LEU A 342 -10.50 -7.84 -12.84
C LEU A 342 -10.78 -8.55 -14.17
N GLN A 343 -11.22 -7.82 -15.20
CA GLN A 343 -11.33 -8.36 -16.55
C GLN A 343 -9.95 -8.62 -17.16
N GLN A 344 -9.00 -7.69 -16.97
CA GLN A 344 -7.62 -7.85 -17.41
C GLN A 344 -6.95 -9.03 -16.70
N ALA A 345 -7.23 -9.23 -15.41
CA ALA A 345 -6.67 -10.33 -14.61
C ALA A 345 -7.06 -11.73 -15.10
N GLN A 346 -8.13 -11.85 -15.90
CA GLN A 346 -8.60 -13.10 -16.50
C GLN A 346 -7.95 -13.43 -17.86
N SER A 347 -7.11 -12.53 -18.38
CA SER A 347 -6.53 -12.70 -19.71
C SER A 347 -5.29 -13.61 -19.71
N LYS A 348 -4.96 -14.18 -20.87
CA LYS A 348 -3.76 -15.00 -21.04
C LYS A 348 -2.50 -14.16 -20.81
N GLU A 349 -2.49 -12.93 -21.32
CA GLU A 349 -1.39 -11.97 -21.21
C GLU A 349 -1.13 -11.60 -19.74
N PHE A 350 -2.18 -11.52 -18.91
CA PHE A 350 -1.98 -11.28 -17.47
C PHE A 350 -1.35 -12.49 -16.78
N LYS A 351 -1.73 -13.72 -17.17
CA LYS A 351 -1.09 -14.93 -16.64
C LYS A 351 0.38 -15.01 -17.04
N GLU A 352 0.69 -14.74 -18.31
CA GLU A 352 2.08 -14.67 -18.81
C GLU A 352 2.89 -13.59 -18.08
N TYR A 353 2.29 -12.41 -17.86
CA TYR A 353 2.87 -11.35 -17.05
C TYR A 353 3.22 -11.82 -15.63
N GLN A 354 2.29 -12.48 -14.93
CA GLN A 354 2.52 -12.94 -13.55
C GLN A 354 3.57 -14.06 -13.50
N GLN A 355 3.63 -14.92 -14.51
CA GLN A 355 4.71 -15.90 -14.63
C GLN A 355 6.07 -15.19 -14.79
N GLN A 356 6.15 -14.18 -15.67
CA GLN A 356 7.37 -13.40 -15.84
C GLN A 356 7.77 -12.67 -14.55
N VAL A 357 6.82 -12.20 -13.75
CA VAL A 357 7.09 -11.60 -12.42
C VAL A 357 7.84 -12.58 -11.51
N LEU A 358 7.42 -13.85 -11.48
CA LEU A 358 8.08 -14.90 -10.69
C LEU A 358 9.47 -15.25 -11.25
N ASP A 359 9.60 -15.39 -12.56
CA ASP A 359 10.86 -15.75 -13.22
C ASP A 359 11.90 -14.64 -13.02
N ASN A 360 11.48 -13.39 -13.14
CA ASN A 360 12.29 -12.21 -12.83
C ASN A 360 12.73 -12.17 -11.36
N ALA A 361 11.83 -12.49 -10.42
CA ALA A 361 12.15 -12.49 -9.00
C ALA A 361 13.17 -13.58 -8.64
N LYS A 362 13.05 -14.75 -9.26
CA LYS A 362 14.04 -15.84 -9.13
C LYS A 362 15.40 -15.44 -9.71
N ALA A 363 15.43 -14.86 -10.91
CA ALA A 363 16.67 -14.39 -11.52
C ALA A 363 17.37 -13.31 -10.67
N LEU A 364 16.61 -12.38 -10.11
CA LEU A 364 17.09 -11.36 -9.18
C LEU A 364 17.68 -11.99 -7.90
N ALA A 365 16.94 -12.93 -7.29
CA ALA A 365 17.38 -13.63 -6.08
C ALA A 365 18.67 -14.43 -6.31
N GLN A 366 18.76 -15.17 -7.42
CA GLN A 366 19.95 -15.95 -7.81
C GLN A 366 21.14 -15.03 -8.04
N ARG A 367 21.00 -13.98 -8.85
CA ARG A 367 22.11 -13.06 -9.12
C ARG A 367 22.61 -12.37 -7.85
N LEU A 368 21.72 -11.96 -6.94
CA LEU A 368 22.13 -11.38 -5.66
C LEU A 368 22.75 -12.43 -4.72
N GLY A 369 22.12 -13.59 -4.59
CA GLY A 369 22.43 -14.57 -3.55
C GLY A 369 23.55 -15.55 -3.87
N ASP A 370 23.65 -16.02 -5.12
CA ASP A 370 24.61 -17.04 -5.50
C ASP A 370 26.06 -16.58 -5.27
N THR A 371 26.97 -17.52 -5.09
CA THR A 371 28.39 -17.21 -4.89
C THR A 371 28.99 -16.54 -6.13
N LYS A 372 30.07 -15.77 -5.96
CA LYS A 372 30.78 -15.18 -7.10
C LYS A 372 31.29 -16.24 -8.09
N GLU A 373 31.67 -17.41 -7.59
CA GLU A 373 32.08 -18.56 -8.40
C GLU A 373 30.94 -19.09 -9.29
N ASN A 374 29.69 -19.00 -8.81
CA ASN A 374 28.49 -19.39 -9.56
C ASN A 374 27.85 -18.22 -10.33
N GLY A 375 28.56 -17.10 -10.47
CA GLY A 375 28.04 -15.93 -11.19
C GLY A 375 27.00 -15.12 -10.41
N GLY A 376 26.96 -15.22 -9.08
CA GLY A 376 26.19 -14.33 -8.22
C GLY A 376 27.05 -13.26 -7.52
N LEU A 377 26.43 -12.55 -6.59
CA LEU A 377 27.03 -11.43 -5.85
C LEU A 377 27.28 -11.76 -4.36
N GLY A 378 26.85 -12.93 -3.91
CA GLY A 378 27.11 -13.49 -2.58
C GLY A 378 26.46 -12.72 -1.43
N TYR A 379 25.28 -12.13 -1.63
CA TYR A 379 24.49 -11.53 -0.55
C TYR A 379 23.72 -12.61 0.22
N ASN A 380 23.50 -12.37 1.51
CA ASN A 380 22.56 -13.18 2.26
C ASN A 380 21.11 -12.84 1.85
N ILE A 381 20.41 -13.79 1.23
CA ILE A 381 18.98 -13.68 0.91
C ILE A 381 18.20 -14.35 2.02
N VAL A 382 17.33 -13.60 2.71
CA VAL A 382 16.51 -14.16 3.80
C VAL A 382 15.67 -15.32 3.25
N SER A 383 15.65 -16.43 3.99
CA SER A 383 15.07 -17.72 3.58
C SER A 383 15.75 -18.44 2.41
N GLY A 384 16.91 -17.94 1.93
CA GLY A 384 17.71 -18.57 0.88
C GLY A 384 17.19 -18.38 -0.55
N GLY A 385 16.16 -17.54 -0.76
CA GLY A 385 15.59 -17.32 -2.09
C GLY A 385 14.17 -16.74 -2.06
N THR A 386 13.42 -16.97 -3.14
CA THR A 386 12.03 -16.52 -3.27
C THR A 386 11.17 -17.49 -4.08
N ASP A 387 9.90 -17.60 -3.69
CA ASP A 387 8.83 -18.32 -4.37
C ASP A 387 7.73 -17.36 -4.85
N ASN A 388 7.92 -16.05 -4.71
CA ASN A 388 6.96 -15.02 -5.08
C ASN A 388 7.64 -13.83 -5.77
N HIS A 389 7.01 -12.64 -5.76
CA HIS A 389 7.45 -11.46 -6.51
C HIS A 389 8.47 -10.56 -5.79
N LEU A 390 8.93 -10.94 -4.59
CA LEU A 390 9.85 -10.12 -3.81
C LEU A 390 11.04 -10.91 -3.28
N VAL A 391 12.12 -10.18 -2.98
CA VAL A 391 13.36 -10.68 -2.38
C VAL A 391 13.69 -9.79 -1.19
N LEU A 392 14.12 -10.40 -0.09
CA LEU A 392 14.58 -9.72 1.11
C LEU A 392 16.07 -9.95 1.28
N VAL A 393 16.85 -8.89 1.04
CA VAL A 393 18.32 -8.90 1.09
C VAL A 393 18.76 -8.46 2.48
N ASP A 394 19.55 -9.27 3.16
CA ASP A 394 20.23 -8.90 4.41
C ASP A 394 21.57 -8.24 4.08
N LEU A 395 21.79 -7.03 4.62
CA LEU A 395 23.00 -6.24 4.39
C LEU A 395 23.97 -6.27 5.59
N LYS A 396 23.65 -6.99 6.67
CA LYS A 396 24.47 -7.01 7.89
C LYS A 396 25.91 -7.46 7.62
N ASP A 397 26.09 -8.45 6.74
CA ASP A 397 27.41 -8.95 6.32
C ASP A 397 28.18 -7.97 5.41
N ARG A 398 27.51 -6.94 4.91
CA ARG A 398 28.11 -5.86 4.10
C ARG A 398 28.53 -4.66 4.94
N GLY A 399 28.27 -4.66 6.25
CA GLY A 399 28.65 -3.56 7.14
C GLY A 399 27.94 -2.23 6.86
N VAL A 400 26.80 -2.26 6.18
CA VAL A 400 25.92 -1.11 5.90
C VAL A 400 24.48 -1.47 6.26
N ASP A 401 23.65 -0.46 6.52
CA ASP A 401 22.23 -0.64 6.81
C ASP A 401 21.32 -0.24 5.63
N GLY A 402 20.08 -0.71 5.67
CA GLY A 402 19.11 -0.47 4.59
C GLY A 402 18.78 1.01 4.40
N ALA A 403 18.85 1.85 5.44
CA ALA A 403 18.51 3.27 5.33
C ALA A 403 19.56 4.06 4.54
N ARG A 404 20.83 3.69 4.66
CA ARG A 404 21.91 4.29 3.86
C ARG A 404 21.89 3.81 2.42
N VAL A 405 21.74 2.50 2.21
CA VAL A 405 21.69 1.94 0.85
C VAL A 405 20.45 2.43 0.09
N GLU A 406 19.28 2.52 0.74
CA GLU A 406 18.06 3.09 0.15
C GLU A 406 18.30 4.52 -0.36
N ARG A 407 19.03 5.36 0.41
CA ARG A 407 19.34 6.74 -0.04
C ARG A 407 20.23 6.75 -1.27
N ILE A 408 21.26 5.90 -1.31
CA ILE A 408 22.12 5.83 -2.51
C ILE A 408 21.34 5.32 -3.71
N LEU A 409 20.49 4.30 -3.54
CA LEU A 409 19.61 3.79 -4.58
C LEU A 409 18.69 4.89 -5.14
N GLU A 410 18.06 5.66 -4.26
CA GLU A 410 17.22 6.81 -4.66
C GLU A 410 18.01 7.82 -5.50
N LEU A 411 19.22 8.16 -5.05
CA LEU A 411 20.11 9.09 -5.74
C LEU A 411 20.62 8.58 -7.08
N VAL A 412 20.55 7.29 -7.38
CA VAL A 412 20.97 6.71 -8.67
C VAL A 412 19.80 6.26 -9.53
N GLY A 413 18.59 6.73 -9.27
CA GLY A 413 17.42 6.43 -10.11
C GLY A 413 16.70 5.13 -9.76
N VAL A 414 16.86 4.61 -8.54
CA VAL A 414 16.26 3.35 -8.09
C VAL A 414 15.41 3.54 -6.85
N ALA A 415 14.10 3.36 -6.97
CA ALA A 415 13.20 3.30 -5.83
C ALA A 415 13.25 1.92 -5.19
N SER A 416 13.51 1.86 -3.88
CA SER A 416 13.55 0.62 -3.09
C SER A 416 12.98 0.88 -1.70
N ASN A 417 12.97 -0.15 -0.85
CA ASN A 417 12.44 -0.04 0.51
C ASN A 417 13.37 -0.73 1.51
N LYS A 418 13.95 0.03 2.44
CA LYS A 418 14.59 -0.54 3.63
C LYS A 418 13.57 -1.33 4.44
N ASN A 419 13.99 -2.51 4.90
CA ASN A 419 13.12 -3.42 5.63
C ASN A 419 13.90 -4.13 6.73
N THR A 420 13.23 -4.45 7.83
CA THR A 420 13.83 -5.29 8.87
C THR A 420 14.11 -6.68 8.31
N VAL A 421 15.16 -7.29 8.85
CA VAL A 421 15.49 -8.70 8.61
C VAL A 421 15.52 -9.45 9.94
N PRO A 422 15.35 -10.78 9.96
CA PRO A 422 15.47 -11.56 11.20
C PRO A 422 16.74 -11.22 11.99
N GLY A 423 16.61 -11.08 13.31
CA GLY A 423 17.68 -10.65 14.22
C GLY A 423 17.87 -9.13 14.36
N ASP A 424 17.13 -8.29 13.62
CA ASP A 424 17.16 -6.84 13.84
C ASP A 424 16.57 -6.47 15.20
N LYS A 425 17.35 -5.78 16.03
CA LYS A 425 16.93 -5.35 17.38
C LYS A 425 15.95 -4.17 17.37
N SER A 426 15.76 -3.50 16.23
CA SER A 426 14.89 -2.32 16.13
C SER A 426 14.35 -2.11 14.73
N ALA A 427 13.03 -1.92 14.61
CA ALA A 427 12.37 -1.52 13.37
C ALA A 427 12.83 -0.14 12.84
N MET A 428 13.45 0.69 13.68
CA MET A 428 13.98 2.01 13.29
C MET A 428 15.36 1.95 12.64
N LYS A 429 16.03 0.79 12.69
CA LYS A 429 17.36 0.58 12.08
C LYS A 429 17.35 -0.73 11.27
N PRO A 430 16.61 -0.77 10.15
CA PRO A 430 16.48 -1.97 9.34
C PRO A 430 17.82 -2.37 8.70
N GLY A 431 18.20 -3.63 8.87
CA GLY A 431 19.43 -4.21 8.34
C GLY A 431 19.33 -4.71 6.90
N GLY A 432 18.18 -4.59 6.23
CA GLY A 432 17.99 -5.13 4.89
C GLY A 432 17.22 -4.25 3.91
N LEU A 433 17.09 -4.77 2.70
CA LEU A 433 16.33 -4.19 1.60
C LEU A 433 15.28 -5.17 1.11
N ARG A 434 14.06 -4.68 0.96
CA ARG A 434 12.96 -5.39 0.32
C ARG A 434 12.80 -4.86 -1.10
N ILE A 435 13.00 -5.74 -2.07
CA ILE A 435 12.94 -5.42 -3.50
C ILE A 435 11.97 -6.37 -4.20
N GLY A 436 11.29 -5.92 -5.24
CA GLY A 436 10.35 -6.73 -5.99
C GLY A 436 10.31 -6.40 -7.48
N THR A 437 9.68 -7.29 -8.22
CA THR A 437 9.68 -7.31 -9.69
C THR A 437 8.40 -6.81 -10.40
N PRO A 438 7.21 -6.63 -9.77
CA PRO A 438 5.98 -6.34 -10.50
C PRO A 438 6.01 -5.10 -11.40
N ALA A 439 6.49 -3.97 -10.88
CA ALA A 439 6.43 -2.69 -11.57
C ALA A 439 7.30 -2.68 -12.83
N MET A 440 8.55 -3.14 -12.73
CA MET A 440 9.44 -3.17 -13.89
C MET A 440 9.09 -4.29 -14.87
N THR A 441 8.53 -5.41 -14.41
CA THR A 441 7.97 -6.43 -15.31
C THR A 441 6.81 -5.88 -16.12
N THR A 442 5.96 -5.01 -15.54
CA THR A 442 4.90 -4.30 -16.29
C THR A 442 5.47 -3.40 -17.39
N ARG A 443 6.69 -2.86 -17.21
CA ARG A 443 7.40 -2.08 -18.24
C ARG A 443 8.16 -2.93 -19.27
N GLY A 444 8.12 -4.26 -19.14
CA GLY A 444 8.71 -5.20 -20.08
C GLY A 444 10.05 -5.81 -19.66
N PHE A 445 10.54 -5.54 -18.45
CA PHE A 445 11.80 -6.12 -17.97
C PHE A 445 11.72 -7.65 -17.94
N GLN A 446 12.79 -8.29 -18.41
CA GLN A 446 12.97 -9.74 -18.44
C GLN A 446 14.05 -10.18 -17.44
N THR A 447 14.37 -11.47 -17.41
CA THR A 447 15.30 -12.07 -16.45
C THR A 447 16.70 -11.46 -16.53
N GLU A 448 17.22 -11.21 -17.73
CA GLU A 448 18.52 -10.56 -17.92
C GLU A 448 18.53 -9.10 -17.44
N ASP A 449 17.42 -8.38 -17.62
CA ASP A 449 17.29 -7.02 -17.07
C ASP A 449 17.34 -7.06 -15.53
N PHE A 450 16.70 -8.05 -14.90
CA PHE A 450 16.76 -8.19 -13.44
C PHE A 450 18.13 -8.63 -12.91
N LYS A 451 18.95 -9.33 -13.71
CA LYS A 451 20.37 -9.53 -13.37
C LYS A 451 21.14 -8.21 -13.40
N ARG A 452 20.89 -7.35 -14.40
CA ARG A 452 21.47 -6.00 -14.44
C ARG A 452 20.97 -5.12 -13.29
N VAL A 453 19.71 -5.24 -12.88
CA VAL A 453 19.18 -4.59 -11.66
C VAL A 453 19.98 -5.01 -10.43
N ALA A 454 20.27 -6.32 -10.27
CA ALA A 454 21.07 -6.81 -9.16
C ALA A 454 22.49 -6.17 -9.14
N ASP A 455 23.09 -5.98 -10.31
CA ASP A 455 24.40 -5.33 -10.45
C ASP A 455 24.36 -3.85 -10.09
N VAL A 456 23.28 -3.14 -10.45
CA VAL A 456 23.04 -1.75 -10.01
C VAL A 456 22.93 -1.68 -8.49
N VAL A 457 22.17 -2.59 -7.87
CA VAL A 457 22.05 -2.69 -6.40
C VAL A 457 23.41 -2.97 -5.77
N HIS A 458 24.20 -3.87 -6.36
CA HIS A 458 25.54 -4.17 -5.87
C HIS A 458 26.48 -2.95 -5.88
N ARG A 459 26.48 -2.20 -6.99
CA ARG A 459 27.26 -0.96 -7.11
C ARG A 459 26.81 0.09 -6.10
N ALA A 460 25.50 0.26 -5.90
CA ALA A 460 24.96 1.18 -4.89
C ALA A 460 25.40 0.80 -3.46
N VAL A 461 25.46 -0.50 -3.12
CA VAL A 461 26.01 -0.96 -1.84
C VAL A 461 27.49 -0.60 -1.71
N GLY A 462 28.29 -0.80 -2.76
CA GLY A 462 29.71 -0.43 -2.77
C GLY A 462 29.94 1.08 -2.58
N ILE A 463 29.15 1.91 -3.28
CA ILE A 463 29.15 3.37 -3.10
C ILE A 463 28.79 3.73 -1.66
N THR A 464 27.76 3.08 -1.10
CA THR A 464 27.34 3.31 0.30
C THR A 464 28.48 3.02 1.29
N GLN A 465 29.18 1.90 1.13
CA GLN A 465 30.30 1.52 2.00
C GLN A 465 31.45 2.53 1.97
N LYS A 466 31.76 3.07 0.78
CA LYS A 466 32.78 4.11 0.60
C LYS A 466 32.36 5.41 1.30
N LEU A 467 31.16 5.90 0.97
CA LEU A 467 30.66 7.19 1.47
C LEU A 467 30.37 7.16 2.97
N ASP A 468 29.97 6.02 3.56
CA ASP A 468 29.72 5.96 5.02
C ASP A 468 31.01 6.15 5.82
N LYS A 469 32.14 5.62 5.34
CA LYS A 469 33.46 5.84 5.96
C LYS A 469 33.86 7.31 5.87
N GLU A 470 33.69 7.93 4.71
CA GLU A 470 34.03 9.33 4.48
C GLU A 470 33.12 10.28 5.29
N ALA A 471 31.81 10.02 5.29
CA ALA A 471 30.82 10.78 6.05
C ALA A 471 31.11 10.74 7.54
N LYS A 472 31.44 9.56 8.08
CA LYS A 472 31.82 9.40 9.48
C LYS A 472 33.08 10.20 9.82
N LYS A 473 34.13 10.12 8.98
CA LYS A 473 35.38 10.88 9.17
C LYS A 473 35.12 12.39 9.16
N LYS A 474 34.38 12.91 8.18
CA LYS A 474 34.05 14.34 8.10
C LYS A 474 33.18 14.80 9.28
N ALA A 475 32.26 13.96 9.73
CA ALA A 475 31.45 14.26 10.91
C ALA A 475 32.26 14.26 12.22
N GLU A 476 33.29 13.42 12.33
CA GLU A 476 34.26 13.42 13.44
C GLU A 476 35.12 14.68 13.41
N GLU A 477 35.66 15.05 12.24
CA GLU A 477 36.42 16.30 12.03
C GLU A 477 35.60 17.55 12.41
N ASN A 478 34.29 17.52 12.14
CA ASN A 478 33.36 18.59 12.49
C ASN A 478 32.82 18.50 13.94
N ASN A 479 33.34 17.62 14.78
CA ASN A 479 32.90 17.41 16.17
C ASN A 479 31.39 17.14 16.33
N ARG A 480 30.76 16.46 15.36
CA ARG A 480 29.35 16.08 15.44
C ARG A 480 29.14 15.07 16.58
N LYS A 481 28.11 15.28 17.42
CA LYS A 481 27.77 14.40 18.56
C LYS A 481 27.59 12.92 18.18
N ASN A 482 27.03 12.62 17.01
CA ASN A 482 26.77 11.26 16.53
C ASN A 482 27.28 11.09 15.09
N PRO A 483 28.59 10.92 14.88
CA PRO A 483 29.19 10.96 13.54
C PRO A 483 28.79 9.76 12.67
N GLY A 484 28.53 8.59 13.28
CA GLY A 484 28.06 7.38 12.57
C GLY A 484 26.54 7.30 12.38
N SER A 485 25.80 8.42 12.50
CA SER A 485 24.34 8.41 12.34
C SER A 485 23.92 8.44 10.88
N VAL A 486 22.75 7.85 10.57
CA VAL A 486 22.13 7.96 9.23
C VAL A 486 21.92 9.43 8.85
N ALA A 487 21.63 10.31 9.82
CA ALA A 487 21.51 11.75 9.57
C ALA A 487 22.84 12.37 9.10
N ALA A 488 23.97 11.98 9.71
CA ALA A 488 25.29 12.43 9.27
C ALA A 488 25.62 11.95 7.85
N PHE A 489 25.29 10.68 7.55
CA PHE A 489 25.42 10.14 6.22
C PHE A 489 24.60 10.90 5.18
N LYS A 490 23.31 11.14 5.45
CA LYS A 490 22.41 11.87 4.54
C LYS A 490 22.87 13.31 4.27
N GLU A 491 23.35 14.00 5.30
CA GLU A 491 23.89 15.35 5.17
C GLU A 491 25.19 15.38 4.35
N TYR A 492 26.05 14.37 4.51
CA TYR A 492 27.26 14.23 3.72
C TYR A 492 26.97 14.04 2.24
N VAL A 493 26.02 13.17 1.90
CA VAL A 493 25.74 12.82 0.50
C VAL A 493 24.89 13.86 -0.22
N GLY A 494 24.08 14.67 0.49
CA GLY A 494 23.20 15.66 -0.12
C GLY A 494 22.33 15.07 -1.22
N GLU A 495 22.24 15.74 -2.36
CA GLU A 495 21.58 15.26 -3.60
C GLU A 495 22.50 14.48 -4.54
N GLY A 496 23.72 14.17 -4.10
CA GLY A 496 24.70 13.36 -4.83
C GLY A 496 25.24 13.99 -6.11
N GLU A 497 24.96 15.26 -6.38
CA GLU A 497 25.37 15.99 -7.60
C GLU A 497 26.89 16.16 -7.69
N ASP A 498 27.58 16.28 -6.55
CA ASP A 498 29.03 16.42 -6.47
C ASP A 498 29.76 15.07 -6.31
N ILE A 499 29.04 13.95 -6.34
CA ILE A 499 29.60 12.61 -6.13
C ILE A 499 29.63 11.87 -7.46
N THR A 500 30.81 11.79 -8.08
CA THR A 500 31.01 11.21 -9.42
C THR A 500 30.40 9.80 -9.57
N ASP A 501 30.61 8.92 -8.59
CA ASP A 501 30.09 7.55 -8.63
C ASP A 501 28.55 7.51 -8.69
N ILE A 502 27.87 8.47 -8.03
CA ILE A 502 26.40 8.60 -8.03
C ILE A 502 25.94 9.15 -9.38
N VAL A 503 26.53 10.25 -9.85
CA VAL A 503 26.15 10.90 -11.12
C VAL A 503 26.30 9.93 -12.29
N GLN A 504 27.40 9.17 -12.33
CA GLN A 504 27.64 8.21 -13.39
C GLN A 504 26.62 7.06 -13.35
N LEU A 505 26.39 6.44 -12.19
CA LEU A 505 25.43 5.35 -12.08
C LEU A 505 24.00 5.82 -12.34
N ARG A 506 23.62 7.03 -11.88
CA ARG A 506 22.33 7.66 -12.18
C ARG A 506 22.13 7.76 -13.69
N LYS A 507 23.10 8.32 -14.41
CA LYS A 507 23.02 8.47 -15.87
C LYS A 507 22.89 7.13 -16.58
N GLU A 508 23.68 6.12 -16.19
CA GLU A 508 23.59 4.77 -16.76
C GLU A 508 22.22 4.12 -16.54
N VAL A 509 21.61 4.34 -15.37
CA VAL A 509 20.26 3.87 -15.04
C VAL A 509 19.22 4.61 -15.87
N GLU A 510 19.26 5.94 -15.91
CA GLU A 510 18.31 6.76 -16.68
C GLU A 510 18.35 6.46 -18.17
N ASP A 511 19.55 6.42 -18.77
CA ASP A 511 19.76 6.13 -20.19
C ASP A 511 19.24 4.72 -20.55
N TRP A 512 19.41 3.73 -19.67
CA TRP A 512 18.89 2.38 -19.90
C TRP A 512 17.36 2.30 -19.72
N VAL A 513 16.84 2.80 -18.61
CA VAL A 513 15.42 2.61 -18.24
C VAL A 513 14.48 3.41 -19.14
N SER A 514 14.95 4.54 -19.69
CA SER A 514 14.20 5.35 -20.65
C SER A 514 13.86 4.59 -21.95
N THR A 515 14.61 3.53 -22.28
CA THR A 515 14.38 2.70 -23.47
C THR A 515 13.10 1.86 -23.38
N PHE A 516 12.56 1.64 -22.18
CA PHE A 516 11.34 0.86 -21.97
C PHE A 516 10.10 1.76 -22.01
N ALA A 517 9.04 1.32 -22.68
CA ALA A 517 7.77 2.05 -22.73
C ALA A 517 7.13 2.21 -21.35
N LEU A 518 6.33 3.27 -21.18
CA LEU A 518 5.36 3.34 -20.09
C LEU A 518 4.09 2.58 -20.48
N PRO A 519 3.33 2.01 -19.53
CA PRO A 519 2.17 1.18 -19.85
C PRO A 519 0.98 1.92 -20.48
N TRP A 520 1.00 3.26 -20.47
CA TRP A 520 0.02 4.12 -21.12
C TRP A 520 0.55 4.80 -22.39
N ASP A 521 1.80 4.49 -22.79
CA ASP A 521 2.26 4.89 -24.12
C ASP A 521 1.45 4.12 -25.16
N LYS A 522 0.92 4.82 -26.17
CA LYS A 522 0.24 4.15 -27.29
C LYS A 522 1.27 3.30 -28.04
N ALA A 523 0.94 2.04 -28.32
CA ALA A 523 1.77 1.20 -29.18
C ALA A 523 1.97 1.92 -30.52
N GLN A 524 3.23 2.07 -30.94
CA GLN A 524 3.59 2.64 -32.24
C GLN A 524 3.30 1.67 -33.38
#